data_AF-A0A1U7GAE5-F1
#
_entry.id   AF-A0A1U7GAE5-F1
#
_cell.length_a   1.000
_cell.length_b   1.000
_cell.length_c   1.000
_cell.angle_alpha   90.00
_cell.angle_beta   90.00
_cell.angle_gamma   90.00
#
_symmetry.space_group_name_H-M   'P 1'
#
loop_
_entity.id
_entity.type
_entity.pdbx_description
1 polymer ?
#
loop_
_entity_poly.entity_id
_entity_poly.type
_entity_poly.pdbx_seq_one_letter_code
_entity_poly.pdbx_strand_id
1 'polypeptide(L)'
;MRQGRIGLLAAALGTAYVLAGAASNLTPPGSRALVSLCLITMLSMAVAASVKTRPRTTIAAVAAATLPAMVAIRCWRRWFDPMAAVGPVPPSLEAAALVVLGVVNIAASALVAAVISAGRRGSRFRWAVFAATGTVLVAFCALVAGRTAAVNSRQALLRRVVALERSPDRIGWGERQELSTALAVLGRQREARAIPLLPEAGGQEPPDVPVARDPDPPLAMIPWRDAVTKIAAEHRLVLIMEAHTVTEGRAWIEQTLELFRAAGFSHYYAEAITEPGSTLKSRGYPTSKTGSYTLDPRFGNLVRTALRLGFEVGGYDLADGDFDRREEYQAAALARRFAARPDTRMVVHAGHGHVFKHEVRRVGRYMAARLWAMTGVEPFTIWQMSEVRPDDGYGDLARRIGPIAEPVMLAPPPRGVSERLFLESSAHPAVDAVVIHPPRLGREAADRRGAFADRLTRVSGEWRGERWPVVIAALPVGEPDEAIALDQVMLRPGESDFELWLPPADYVIRAWGLDGPLDIGANAGPTQSRIMISH
;
A
#
# COMPACT_ATOMS: atom_id res chain seq x y z
N MET A 1 33.46 -37.92 -24.59
CA MET A 1 32.07 -37.38 -24.73
C MET A 1 31.49 -36.73 -23.44
N ARG A 2 32.25 -36.00 -22.59
CA ARG A 2 31.74 -35.65 -21.23
C ARG A 2 31.65 -34.16 -20.84
N GLN A 3 32.46 -33.24 -21.36
CA GLN A 3 32.36 -31.81 -20.95
C GLN A 3 31.41 -30.97 -21.83
N GLY A 4 31.45 -31.13 -23.16
CA GLY A 4 30.64 -30.31 -24.07
C GLY A 4 29.11 -30.43 -23.88
N ARG A 5 28.61 -31.61 -23.50
CA ARG A 5 27.17 -31.81 -23.21
C ARG A 5 26.71 -31.16 -21.89
N ILE A 6 27.60 -31.02 -20.90
CA ILE A 6 27.29 -30.36 -19.62
C ILE A 6 27.19 -28.84 -19.87
N GLY A 7 28.16 -28.28 -20.59
CA GLY A 7 28.16 -26.85 -20.94
C GLY A 7 26.92 -26.45 -21.74
N LEU A 8 26.53 -27.26 -22.74
CA LEU A 8 25.36 -26.99 -23.56
C LEU A 8 24.05 -27.06 -22.75
N LEU A 9 23.92 -28.05 -21.86
CA LEU A 9 22.75 -28.19 -20.99
C LEU A 9 22.69 -27.05 -19.95
N ALA A 10 23.83 -26.67 -19.39
CA ALA A 10 23.91 -25.57 -18.43
C ALA A 10 23.56 -24.22 -19.08
N ALA A 11 24.03 -23.97 -20.31
CA ALA A 11 23.67 -22.77 -21.07
C ALA A 11 22.16 -22.71 -21.35
N ALA A 12 21.57 -23.81 -21.84
CA ALA A 12 20.13 -23.88 -22.12
C ALA A 12 19.27 -23.65 -20.85
N LEU A 13 19.66 -24.27 -19.73
CA LEU A 13 19.00 -24.05 -18.44
C LEU A 13 19.15 -22.61 -17.95
N GLY A 14 20.35 -22.03 -18.08
CA GLY A 14 20.61 -20.64 -17.71
C GLY A 14 19.71 -19.66 -18.47
N THR A 15 19.60 -19.83 -19.79
CA THR A 15 18.68 -19.04 -20.62
C THR A 15 17.22 -19.25 -20.18
N ALA A 16 16.81 -20.49 -19.93
CA ALA A 16 15.46 -20.79 -19.47
C ALA A 16 15.13 -20.17 -18.11
N TYR A 17 16.10 -20.09 -17.19
CA TYR A 17 15.89 -19.45 -15.88
C TYR A 17 15.73 -17.93 -16.01
N VAL A 18 16.52 -17.29 -16.87
CA VAL A 18 16.37 -15.85 -17.13
C VAL A 18 15.01 -15.58 -17.78
N LEU A 19 14.58 -16.41 -18.74
CA LEU A 19 13.25 -16.31 -19.34
C LEU A 19 12.12 -16.57 -18.34
N ALA A 20 12.27 -17.53 -17.44
CA ALA A 20 11.31 -17.78 -16.35
C ALA A 20 11.25 -16.61 -15.37
N GLY A 21 12.39 -15.98 -15.06
CA GLY A 21 12.48 -14.73 -14.31
C GLY A 21 11.78 -13.57 -15.04
N ALA A 22 11.90 -13.49 -16.36
CA ALA A 22 11.20 -12.50 -17.16
C ALA A 22 9.69 -12.76 -17.21
N ALA A 23 9.27 -14.02 -17.35
CA ALA A 23 7.88 -14.41 -17.37
C ALA A 23 7.19 -14.14 -16.04
N SER A 24 7.88 -14.27 -14.89
CA SER A 24 7.29 -13.95 -13.60
C SER A 24 6.95 -12.47 -13.46
N ASN A 25 7.60 -11.57 -14.21
CA ASN A 25 7.26 -10.14 -14.21
C ASN A 25 5.85 -9.85 -14.77
N LEU A 26 5.25 -10.81 -15.48
CA LEU A 26 3.84 -10.77 -15.91
C LEU A 26 2.86 -11.03 -14.76
N THR A 27 3.36 -11.43 -13.58
CA THR A 27 2.54 -11.67 -12.39
C THR A 27 2.62 -10.50 -11.39
N PRO A 28 1.63 -10.38 -10.48
CA PRO A 28 1.62 -9.32 -9.48
C PRO A 28 2.94 -9.26 -8.68
N PRO A 29 3.46 -8.06 -8.33
CA PRO A 29 4.74 -7.89 -7.65
C PRO A 29 4.94 -8.79 -6.42
N GLY A 30 3.88 -8.93 -5.60
CA GLY A 30 3.90 -9.75 -4.39
C GLY A 30 3.99 -11.27 -4.62
N SER A 31 3.73 -11.76 -5.85
CA SER A 31 3.85 -13.18 -6.19
C SER A 31 5.04 -13.51 -7.08
N ARG A 32 5.76 -12.50 -7.62
CA ARG A 32 6.86 -12.71 -8.59
C ARG A 32 7.92 -13.68 -8.07
N ALA A 33 8.35 -13.52 -6.83
CA ALA A 33 9.35 -14.39 -6.21
C ALA A 33 8.92 -15.87 -6.21
N LEU A 34 7.67 -16.12 -5.82
CA LEU A 34 7.11 -17.46 -5.74
C LEU A 34 6.90 -18.05 -7.14
N VAL A 35 6.46 -17.24 -8.11
CA VAL A 35 6.30 -17.65 -9.50
C VAL A 35 7.65 -17.95 -10.14
N SER A 36 8.67 -17.10 -9.95
CA SER A 36 10.04 -17.36 -10.40
C SER A 36 10.60 -18.62 -9.78
N LEU A 37 10.44 -18.81 -8.46
CA LEU A 37 10.82 -20.05 -7.77
C LEU A 37 10.15 -21.27 -8.40
N CYS A 38 8.83 -21.23 -8.58
CA CYS A 38 8.08 -22.31 -9.21
C CYS A 38 8.58 -22.61 -10.63
N LEU A 39 8.63 -21.61 -11.51
CA LEU A 39 8.98 -21.80 -12.92
C LEU A 39 10.41 -22.33 -13.07
N ILE A 40 11.39 -21.69 -12.41
CA ILE A 40 12.81 -22.09 -12.45
C ILE A 40 12.94 -23.53 -11.93
N THR A 41 12.33 -23.85 -10.79
CA THR A 41 12.46 -25.18 -10.18
C THR A 41 11.75 -26.27 -11.00
N MET A 42 10.57 -25.98 -11.54
CA MET A 42 9.84 -26.92 -12.41
C MET A 42 10.61 -27.22 -13.70
N LEU A 43 11.22 -26.22 -14.33
CA LEU A 43 12.08 -26.39 -15.50
C LEU A 43 13.28 -27.30 -15.19
N SER A 44 13.98 -27.04 -14.09
CA SER A 44 15.14 -27.84 -13.67
C SER A 44 14.77 -29.29 -13.36
N MET A 45 13.66 -29.51 -12.65
CA MET A 45 13.17 -30.85 -12.34
C MET A 45 12.69 -31.60 -13.60
N ALA A 46 12.03 -30.92 -14.55
CA ALA A 46 11.60 -31.53 -15.81
C ALA A 46 12.82 -31.97 -16.64
N VAL A 47 13.87 -31.16 -16.69
CA VAL A 47 15.15 -31.54 -17.31
C VAL A 47 15.78 -32.73 -16.56
N ALA A 48 15.80 -32.70 -15.23
CA ALA A 48 16.31 -33.82 -14.43
C ALA A 48 15.56 -35.14 -14.68
N ALA A 49 14.24 -35.08 -14.89
CA ALA A 49 13.41 -36.24 -15.24
C ALA A 49 13.68 -36.76 -16.67
N SER A 50 14.00 -35.86 -17.60
CA SER A 50 14.15 -36.15 -19.04
C SER A 50 15.52 -36.69 -19.42
N VAL A 51 16.60 -36.26 -18.76
CA VAL A 51 17.96 -36.60 -19.17
C VAL A 51 18.38 -37.99 -18.66
N LYS A 52 18.79 -38.87 -19.59
CA LYS A 52 19.31 -40.22 -19.32
C LYS A 52 20.79 -40.23 -18.91
N THR A 53 21.24 -39.26 -18.12
CA THR A 53 22.64 -39.17 -17.62
C THR A 53 22.75 -39.63 -16.18
N ARG A 54 23.99 -39.80 -15.71
CA ARG A 54 24.27 -40.09 -14.30
C ARG A 54 23.76 -38.92 -13.43
N PRO A 55 23.16 -39.18 -12.26
CA PRO A 55 22.61 -38.13 -11.38
C PRO A 55 23.61 -37.01 -11.09
N ARG A 56 24.87 -37.36 -10.80
CA ARG A 56 25.96 -36.40 -10.54
C ARG A 56 26.18 -35.42 -11.69
N THR A 57 26.04 -35.86 -12.94
CA THR A 57 26.23 -35.02 -14.13
C THR A 57 25.09 -34.03 -14.30
N THR A 58 23.84 -34.48 -14.07
CA THR A 58 22.66 -33.62 -14.13
C THR A 58 22.70 -32.56 -13.02
N ILE A 59 23.06 -32.95 -11.80
CA ILE A 59 23.19 -32.04 -10.64
C ILE A 59 24.27 -30.99 -10.92
N ALA A 60 25.43 -31.40 -11.42
CA ALA A 60 26.51 -30.47 -11.77
C ALA A 60 26.07 -29.45 -12.85
N ALA A 61 25.30 -29.89 -13.85
CA ALA A 61 24.78 -28.99 -14.89
C ALA A 61 23.75 -27.99 -14.33
N VAL A 62 22.83 -28.44 -13.46
CA VAL A 62 21.85 -27.55 -12.80
C VAL A 62 22.55 -26.54 -11.91
N ALA A 63 23.53 -26.95 -11.10
CA ALA A 63 24.31 -26.04 -10.27
C ALA A 63 25.10 -25.02 -11.11
N ALA A 64 25.76 -25.47 -12.18
CA ALA A 64 26.49 -24.62 -13.11
C ALA A 64 25.60 -23.63 -13.87
N ALA A 65 24.32 -23.95 -14.10
CA ALA A 65 23.34 -23.04 -14.68
C ALA A 65 22.75 -22.05 -13.67
N THR A 66 22.55 -22.49 -12.43
CA THR A 66 21.84 -21.72 -11.39
C THR A 66 22.65 -20.50 -10.96
N LEU A 67 23.95 -20.67 -10.70
CA LEU A 67 24.82 -19.58 -10.25
C LEU A 67 24.87 -18.38 -11.23
N PRO A 68 25.20 -18.57 -12.53
CA PRO A 68 25.19 -17.48 -13.50
C PRO A 68 23.80 -16.85 -13.68
N ALA A 69 22.72 -17.64 -13.64
CA ALA A 69 21.36 -17.12 -13.75
C ALA A 69 20.98 -16.23 -12.56
N MET A 70 21.35 -16.61 -11.33
CA MET A 70 21.11 -15.76 -10.14
C MET A 70 21.91 -14.45 -10.23
N VAL A 71 23.14 -14.49 -10.75
CA VAL A 71 23.94 -13.27 -10.99
C VAL A 71 23.30 -12.41 -12.07
N ALA A 72 22.84 -12.99 -13.18
CA ALA A 72 22.15 -12.26 -14.24
C ALA A 72 20.85 -11.59 -13.72
N ILE A 73 20.05 -12.29 -12.91
CA ILE A 73 18.86 -11.74 -12.26
C ILE A 73 19.25 -10.60 -11.31
N ARG A 74 20.31 -10.74 -10.52
CA ARG A 74 20.81 -9.67 -9.64
C ARG A 74 21.26 -8.44 -10.43
N CYS A 75 21.99 -8.63 -11.53
CA CYS A 75 22.40 -7.54 -12.42
C CYS A 75 21.18 -6.87 -13.04
N TRP A 76 20.19 -7.64 -13.51
CA TRP A 76 18.93 -7.11 -14.02
C TRP A 76 18.23 -6.23 -12.97
N ARG A 77 18.11 -6.74 -11.74
CA ARG A 77 17.48 -6.01 -10.63
C ARG A 77 18.18 -4.70 -10.30
N ARG A 78 19.51 -4.72 -10.28
CA ARG A 78 20.31 -3.55 -9.92
C ARG A 78 20.35 -2.47 -11.00
N TRP A 79 20.24 -2.84 -12.29
CA TRP A 79 20.49 -1.92 -13.40
C TRP A 79 19.24 -1.52 -14.17
N PHE A 80 18.15 -2.30 -14.13
CA PHE A 80 16.96 -2.00 -14.95
C PHE A 80 15.63 -2.05 -14.19
N ASP A 81 15.39 -3.08 -13.36
CA ASP A 81 14.11 -3.21 -12.65
C ASP A 81 14.30 -3.85 -11.27
N PRO A 82 14.27 -3.05 -10.17
CA PRO A 82 14.48 -3.58 -8.82
C PRO A 82 13.43 -4.64 -8.42
N MET A 83 12.30 -4.73 -9.13
CA MET A 83 11.21 -5.69 -8.87
C MET A 83 11.30 -6.97 -9.73
N ALA A 84 12.32 -7.09 -10.58
CA ALA A 84 12.44 -8.23 -11.50
C ALA A 84 12.65 -9.56 -10.75
N ALA A 85 11.94 -10.61 -11.17
CA ALA A 85 12.01 -12.01 -10.71
C ALA A 85 11.67 -12.27 -9.22
N VAL A 86 12.28 -11.55 -8.28
CA VAL A 86 12.15 -11.79 -6.83
C VAL A 86 11.21 -10.78 -6.15
N GLY A 87 10.64 -9.83 -6.89
CA GLY A 87 9.72 -8.82 -6.33
C GLY A 87 10.40 -7.88 -5.33
N PRO A 88 9.63 -7.25 -4.41
CA PRO A 88 10.15 -6.34 -3.40
C PRO A 88 10.90 -7.12 -2.32
N VAL A 89 12.23 -7.09 -2.41
CA VAL A 89 13.12 -7.66 -1.39
C VAL A 89 14.06 -6.54 -0.95
N PRO A 90 14.19 -6.28 0.37
CA PRO A 90 15.16 -5.31 0.87
C PRO A 90 16.56 -5.60 0.31
N PRO A 91 17.36 -4.57 -0.04
CA PRO A 91 18.70 -4.77 -0.61
C PRO A 91 19.59 -5.69 0.25
N SER A 92 19.46 -5.61 1.57
CA SER A 92 20.18 -6.45 2.54
C SER A 92 19.82 -7.93 2.44
N LEU A 93 18.59 -8.25 2.04
CA LEU A 93 18.06 -9.61 1.95
C LEU A 93 18.11 -10.17 0.53
N GLU A 94 18.42 -9.36 -0.47
CA GLU A 94 18.42 -9.77 -1.88
C GLU A 94 19.38 -10.93 -2.15
N ALA A 95 20.61 -10.85 -1.62
CA ALA A 95 21.59 -11.93 -1.79
C ALA A 95 21.09 -13.23 -1.14
N ALA A 96 20.54 -13.14 0.07
CA ALA A 96 19.99 -14.28 0.78
C ALA A 96 18.81 -14.91 0.02
N ALA A 97 17.89 -14.09 -0.50
CA ALA A 97 16.74 -14.55 -1.27
C ALA A 97 17.15 -15.31 -2.54
N LEU A 98 18.13 -14.79 -3.29
CA LEU A 98 18.68 -15.46 -4.48
C LEU A 98 19.43 -16.76 -4.13
N VAL A 99 20.14 -16.80 -3.00
CA VAL A 99 20.79 -18.02 -2.50
C VAL A 99 19.75 -19.07 -2.15
N VAL A 100 18.70 -18.70 -1.41
CA VAL A 100 17.59 -19.62 -1.06
C VAL A 100 16.93 -20.17 -2.32
N LEU A 101 16.62 -19.30 -3.29
CA LEU A 101 16.08 -19.69 -4.60
C LEU A 101 17.00 -20.72 -5.31
N GLY A 102 18.31 -20.46 -5.34
CA GLY A 102 19.28 -21.36 -5.95
C GLY A 102 19.40 -22.70 -5.22
N VAL A 103 19.42 -22.70 -3.90
CA VAL A 103 19.50 -23.91 -3.06
C VAL A 103 18.27 -24.79 -3.26
N VAL A 104 17.06 -24.22 -3.21
CA VAL A 104 15.80 -24.96 -3.44
C VAL A 104 15.79 -25.57 -4.84
N ASN A 105 16.21 -24.81 -5.86
CA ASN A 105 16.29 -25.30 -7.24
C ASN A 105 17.21 -26.53 -7.38
N ILE A 106 18.42 -26.45 -6.82
CA ILE A 106 19.41 -27.52 -6.88
C ILE A 106 18.93 -28.74 -6.10
N ALA A 107 18.39 -28.56 -4.89
CA ALA A 107 17.91 -29.65 -4.04
C ALA A 107 16.74 -30.41 -4.68
N ALA A 108 15.74 -29.71 -5.19
CA ALA A 108 14.59 -30.34 -5.84
C ALA A 108 15.00 -31.10 -7.11
N SER A 109 15.91 -30.52 -7.90
CA SER A 109 16.45 -31.18 -9.09
C SER A 109 17.29 -32.42 -8.74
N ALA A 110 18.07 -32.35 -7.66
CA ALA A 110 18.85 -33.47 -7.16
C ALA A 110 17.94 -34.62 -6.71
N LEU A 111 16.82 -34.32 -6.03
CA LEU A 111 15.83 -35.32 -5.62
C LEU A 111 15.27 -36.10 -6.82
N VAL A 112 14.87 -35.39 -7.89
CA VAL A 112 14.37 -36.02 -9.12
C VAL A 112 15.47 -36.80 -9.84
N ALA A 113 16.68 -36.24 -9.93
CA ALA A 113 17.81 -36.90 -10.61
C ALA A 113 18.31 -38.15 -9.87
N ALA A 114 18.23 -38.18 -8.54
CA ALA A 114 18.71 -39.27 -7.69
C ALA A 114 17.89 -40.55 -7.81
N VAL A 115 16.69 -40.51 -8.41
CA VAL A 115 15.92 -41.70 -8.75
C VAL A 115 16.69 -42.50 -9.82
N ILE A 116 17.30 -43.60 -9.39
CA ILE A 116 18.02 -44.54 -10.25
C ILE A 116 17.05 -45.64 -10.68
N SER A 117 16.85 -45.83 -11.98
CA SER A 117 16.51 -47.16 -12.49
C SER A 117 17.00 -47.31 -13.94
N ALA A 118 17.68 -48.43 -14.19
CA ALA A 118 17.99 -48.88 -15.53
C ALA A 118 16.67 -49.39 -16.17
N GLY A 119 16.18 -48.68 -17.20
CA GLY A 119 15.03 -49.11 -18.01
C GLY A 119 13.84 -48.13 -18.03
N ARG A 120 12.82 -48.45 -18.85
CA ARG A 120 11.61 -47.61 -19.02
C ARG A 120 10.83 -47.37 -17.72
N ARG A 121 10.90 -48.29 -16.74
CA ARG A 121 10.27 -48.14 -15.42
C ARG A 121 10.91 -47.00 -14.60
N GLY A 122 12.22 -46.79 -14.71
CA GLY A 122 12.92 -45.72 -13.99
C GLY A 122 12.59 -44.33 -14.50
N SER A 123 12.39 -44.19 -15.81
CA SER A 123 11.92 -42.93 -16.38
C SER A 123 10.51 -42.59 -15.89
N ARG A 124 9.60 -43.57 -15.80
CA ARG A 124 8.26 -43.36 -15.23
C ARG A 124 8.31 -42.94 -13.76
N PHE A 125 9.20 -43.53 -12.97
CA PHE A 125 9.35 -43.17 -11.55
C PHE A 125 9.93 -41.76 -11.36
N ARG A 126 10.86 -41.33 -12.21
CA ARG A 126 11.36 -39.93 -12.20
C ARG A 126 10.26 -38.92 -12.47
N TRP A 127 9.41 -39.19 -13.46
CA TRP A 127 8.25 -38.35 -13.75
C TRP A 127 7.21 -38.37 -12.62
N ALA A 128 7.04 -39.50 -11.92
CA ALA A 128 6.18 -39.57 -10.73
C ALA A 128 6.75 -38.73 -9.57
N VAL A 129 8.06 -38.81 -9.30
CA VAL A 129 8.71 -37.97 -8.28
C VAL A 129 8.66 -36.49 -8.67
N PHE A 130 8.89 -36.15 -9.93
CA PHE A 130 8.67 -34.80 -10.45
C PHE A 130 7.24 -34.31 -10.19
N ALA A 131 6.22 -35.12 -10.50
CA ALA A 131 4.83 -34.74 -10.29
C ALA A 131 4.52 -34.52 -8.80
N ALA A 132 5.01 -35.40 -7.92
CA ALA A 132 4.83 -35.28 -6.47
C ALA A 132 5.55 -34.04 -5.90
N THR A 133 6.85 -33.88 -6.18
CA THR A 133 7.64 -32.73 -5.70
C THR A 133 7.13 -31.41 -6.30
N GLY A 134 6.73 -31.41 -7.57
CA GLY A 134 6.11 -30.26 -8.22
C GLY A 134 4.79 -29.86 -7.58
N THR A 135 3.94 -30.84 -7.25
CA THR A 135 2.67 -30.59 -6.54
C THR A 135 2.92 -29.98 -5.16
N VAL A 136 3.88 -30.52 -4.39
CA VAL A 136 4.26 -29.98 -3.08
C VAL A 136 4.81 -28.56 -3.20
N LEU A 137 5.65 -28.29 -4.20
CA LEU A 137 6.19 -26.95 -4.43
C LEU A 137 5.10 -25.95 -4.77
N VAL A 138 4.19 -26.30 -5.68
CA VAL A 138 3.05 -25.43 -6.05
C VAL A 138 2.14 -25.19 -4.84
N ALA A 139 1.84 -26.24 -4.06
CA ALA A 139 1.04 -26.12 -2.85
C ALA A 139 1.73 -25.23 -1.79
N PHE A 140 3.05 -25.37 -1.59
CA PHE A 140 3.83 -24.51 -0.70
C PHE A 140 3.80 -23.05 -1.16
N CYS A 141 4.06 -22.78 -2.44
CA CYS A 141 4.01 -21.43 -2.98
C CYS A 141 2.61 -20.83 -2.89
N ALA A 142 1.56 -21.61 -3.15
CA ALA A 142 0.17 -21.19 -2.96
C ALA A 142 -0.14 -20.89 -1.48
N LEU A 143 0.37 -21.70 -0.55
CA LEU A 143 0.21 -21.49 0.88
C LEU A 143 0.94 -20.23 1.37
N VAL A 144 2.16 -19.98 0.91
CA VAL A 144 2.90 -18.75 1.25
C VAL A 144 2.20 -17.51 0.67
N ALA A 145 1.71 -17.58 -0.58
CA ALA A 145 0.91 -16.52 -1.19
C ALA A 145 -0.44 -16.30 -0.47
N GLY A 146 -1.05 -17.37 0.05
CA GLY A 146 -2.25 -17.30 0.89
C GLY A 146 -1.97 -16.65 2.24
N ARG A 147 -0.81 -16.92 2.85
CA ARG A 147 -0.39 -16.28 4.11
C ARG A 147 -0.10 -14.79 3.94
N THR A 148 0.49 -14.36 2.83
CA THR A 148 0.67 -12.91 2.57
C THR A 148 -0.67 -12.19 2.38
N ALA A 149 -1.65 -12.83 1.74
CA ALA A 149 -3.02 -12.31 1.68
C ALA A 149 -3.68 -12.24 3.08
N ALA A 150 -3.37 -13.19 3.96
CA ALA A 150 -3.85 -13.17 5.34
C ALA A 150 -3.22 -12.05 6.17
N VAL A 151 -1.98 -11.62 5.86
CA VAL A 151 -1.32 -10.48 6.55
C VAL A 151 -2.10 -9.19 6.33
N ASN A 152 -2.60 -8.92 5.13
CA ASN A 152 -3.46 -7.77 4.85
C ASN A 152 -4.93 -8.18 4.89
N SER A 153 -5.44 -8.45 6.10
CA SER A 153 -6.85 -8.74 6.37
C SER A 153 -7.33 -8.01 7.62
N ARG A 154 -8.65 -7.84 7.79
CA ARG A 154 -9.25 -7.25 9.01
C ARG A 154 -8.80 -7.99 10.27
N GLN A 155 -8.78 -9.32 10.21
CA GLN A 155 -8.33 -10.18 11.29
C GLN A 155 -6.86 -9.96 11.63
N ALA A 156 -5.99 -9.82 10.62
CA ALA A 156 -4.58 -9.55 10.88
C ALA A 156 -4.33 -8.13 11.39
N LEU A 157 -5.09 -7.12 10.93
CA LEU A 157 -5.06 -5.77 11.52
C LEU A 157 -5.48 -5.80 12.98
N LEU A 158 -6.56 -6.52 13.30
CA LEU A 158 -7.05 -6.68 14.67
C LEU A 158 -5.98 -7.33 15.58
N ARG A 159 -5.33 -8.40 15.09
CA ARG A 159 -4.22 -9.06 15.81
C ARG A 159 -3.03 -8.13 16.01
N ARG A 160 -2.71 -7.28 15.01
CA ARG A 160 -1.62 -6.29 15.11
C ARG A 160 -1.91 -5.23 16.17
N VAL A 161 -3.11 -4.67 16.20
CA VAL A 161 -3.52 -3.74 17.27
C VAL A 161 -3.36 -4.39 18.64
N VAL A 162 -3.92 -5.58 18.84
CA VAL A 162 -3.81 -6.31 20.12
C VAL A 162 -2.34 -6.59 20.50
N ALA A 163 -1.49 -6.92 19.54
CA ALA A 163 -0.08 -7.21 19.79
C ALA A 163 0.70 -5.95 20.19
N LEU A 164 0.51 -4.84 19.45
CA LEU A 164 1.20 -3.57 19.69
C LEU A 164 0.77 -2.94 21.02
N GLU A 165 -0.52 -2.98 21.36
CA GLU A 165 -1.03 -2.44 22.63
C GLU A 165 -0.55 -3.20 23.87
N ARG A 166 -0.23 -4.49 23.73
CA ARG A 166 0.31 -5.31 24.84
C ARG A 166 1.79 -5.06 25.10
N SER A 167 2.48 -4.31 24.25
CA SER A 167 3.91 -4.04 24.34
C SER A 167 4.23 -2.54 24.33
N PRO A 168 3.60 -1.71 25.19
CA PRO A 168 3.73 -0.24 25.15
C PRO A 168 5.19 0.22 25.31
N ASP A 169 5.99 -0.51 26.10
CA ASP A 169 7.40 -0.19 26.38
C ASP A 169 8.35 -0.45 25.19
N ARG A 170 7.86 -1.04 24.09
CA ARG A 170 8.65 -1.38 22.90
C ARG A 170 8.25 -0.60 21.64
N ILE A 171 7.36 0.39 21.76
CA ILE A 171 6.80 1.07 20.60
C ILE A 171 7.73 2.22 20.15
N GLY A 172 8.61 1.91 19.19
CA GLY A 172 9.36 2.89 18.44
C GLY A 172 8.47 3.71 17.49
N TRP A 173 9.08 4.59 16.71
CA TRP A 173 8.34 5.44 15.76
C TRP A 173 7.50 4.63 14.76
N GLY A 174 8.11 3.60 14.16
CA GLY A 174 7.43 2.75 13.17
C GLY A 174 6.24 1.99 13.76
N GLU A 175 6.40 1.47 14.98
CA GLU A 175 5.32 0.76 15.68
C GLU A 175 4.18 1.72 16.09
N ARG A 176 4.48 2.98 16.45
CA ARG A 176 3.44 4.00 16.75
C ARG A 176 2.62 4.32 15.50
N GLN A 177 3.31 4.52 14.37
CA GLN A 177 2.65 4.76 13.10
C GLN A 177 1.82 3.55 12.67
N GLU A 178 2.33 2.33 12.82
CA GLU A 178 1.58 1.13 12.50
C GLU A 178 0.33 0.98 13.38
N LEU A 179 0.45 1.17 14.70
CA LEU A 179 -0.68 1.10 15.62
C LEU A 179 -1.73 2.17 15.29
N SER A 180 -1.30 3.43 15.09
CA SER A 180 -2.18 4.53 14.72
C SER A 180 -2.90 4.25 13.40
N THR A 181 -2.17 3.82 12.37
CA THR A 181 -2.74 3.46 11.07
C THR A 181 -3.76 2.32 11.21
N ALA A 182 -3.43 1.27 11.95
CA ALA A 182 -4.32 0.12 12.13
C ALA A 182 -5.60 0.49 12.89
N LEU A 183 -5.49 1.30 13.94
CA LEU A 183 -6.64 1.83 14.67
C LEU A 183 -7.52 2.70 13.77
N ALA A 184 -6.91 3.60 12.99
CA ALA A 184 -7.61 4.47 12.05
C ALA A 184 -8.42 3.65 11.03
N VAL A 185 -7.77 2.66 10.39
CA VAL A 185 -8.40 1.72 9.44
C VAL A 185 -9.54 0.93 10.08
N LEU A 186 -9.41 0.56 11.36
CA LEU A 186 -10.44 -0.16 12.13
C LEU A 186 -11.49 0.78 12.74
N GLY A 187 -11.63 2.00 12.24
CA GLY A 187 -12.67 2.94 12.66
C GLY A 187 -12.45 3.59 14.02
N ARG A 188 -11.25 3.47 14.60
CA ARG A 188 -10.81 4.03 15.90
C ARG A 188 -9.98 5.30 15.71
N GLN A 189 -10.40 6.17 14.81
CA GLN A 189 -9.67 7.38 14.41
C GLN A 189 -9.29 8.29 15.59
N ARG A 190 -10.16 8.42 16.60
CA ARG A 190 -9.87 9.19 17.82
C ARG A 190 -8.67 8.64 18.58
N GLU A 191 -8.60 7.32 18.75
CA GLU A 191 -7.47 6.66 19.41
C GLU A 191 -6.21 6.71 18.54
N ALA A 192 -6.36 6.56 17.22
CA ALA A 192 -5.26 6.69 16.29
C ALA A 192 -4.56 8.06 16.40
N ARG A 193 -5.33 9.16 16.51
CA ARG A 193 -4.79 10.52 16.67
C ARG A 193 -4.18 10.79 18.04
N ALA A 194 -4.61 10.07 19.07
CA ALA A 194 -4.04 10.21 20.41
C ALA A 194 -2.63 9.60 20.52
N ILE A 195 -2.19 8.82 19.53
CA ILE A 195 -0.86 8.23 19.51
C ILE A 195 0.16 9.26 19.01
N PRO A 196 1.19 9.60 19.80
CA PRO A 196 2.21 10.54 19.37
C PRO A 196 3.09 9.90 18.28
N LEU A 197 3.00 10.42 17.07
CA LEU A 197 3.72 9.88 15.89
C LEU A 197 5.12 10.44 15.70
N LEU A 198 5.54 11.42 16.50
CA LEU A 198 6.91 11.89 16.53
C LEU A 198 7.55 11.46 17.85
N PRO A 199 8.85 11.14 17.89
CA PRO A 199 9.57 11.18 19.14
C PRO A 199 9.29 12.54 19.79
N GLU A 200 9.08 12.59 21.11
CA GLU A 200 9.30 13.83 21.84
C GLU A 200 10.65 14.33 21.34
N ALA A 201 10.66 15.45 20.60
CA ALA A 201 11.89 16.03 20.14
C ALA A 201 12.68 16.27 21.42
N GLY A 202 13.72 15.48 21.66
CA GLY A 202 14.46 15.54 22.91
C GLY A 202 14.93 16.96 23.10
N GLY A 203 14.31 17.67 24.05
CA GLY A 203 14.75 18.93 24.64
C GLY A 203 15.35 19.99 23.70
N GLN A 204 14.96 20.07 22.42
CA GLN A 204 15.24 21.30 21.68
C GLN A 204 14.13 22.27 22.01
N GLU A 205 14.38 23.09 23.03
CA GLU A 205 13.67 24.35 23.22
C GLU A 205 13.53 25.02 21.85
N PRO A 206 12.32 25.50 21.50
CA PRO A 206 12.18 26.37 20.34
C PRO A 206 13.23 27.47 20.46
N PRO A 207 13.90 27.89 19.36
CA PRO A 207 14.85 28.97 19.46
C PRO A 207 14.20 30.18 20.14
N ASP A 208 14.77 30.62 21.27
CA ASP A 208 14.42 31.80 22.06
C ASP A 208 14.72 33.09 21.27
N VAL A 209 14.13 33.22 20.09
CA VAL A 209 14.13 34.45 19.34
C VAL A 209 12.70 34.97 19.36
N PRO A 210 12.38 35.94 20.23
CA PRO A 210 11.20 36.76 20.03
C PRO A 210 11.42 37.57 18.76
N VAL A 211 11.10 36.97 17.62
CA VAL A 211 10.98 37.72 16.37
C VAL A 211 9.82 38.67 16.58
N ALA A 212 10.11 39.97 16.62
CA ALA A 212 9.09 41.02 16.62
C ALA A 212 8.09 40.68 15.51
N ARG A 213 6.84 40.40 15.92
CA ARG A 213 5.80 39.93 15.00
C ARG A 213 5.15 41.14 14.38
N ASP A 214 5.43 41.38 13.10
CA ASP A 214 4.47 42.11 12.27
C ASP A 214 3.10 41.41 12.38
N PRO A 215 1.98 42.17 12.37
CA PRO A 215 0.66 41.54 12.35
C PRO A 215 0.57 40.58 11.17
N ASP A 216 0.24 39.32 11.46
CA ASP A 216 0.09 38.30 10.42
C ASP A 216 -0.91 38.81 9.37
N PRO A 217 -0.56 38.79 8.06
CA PRO A 217 -1.47 39.26 7.02
C PRO A 217 -2.77 38.44 7.01
N PRO A 218 -3.88 39.03 6.54
CA PRO A 218 -5.15 38.33 6.42
C PRO A 218 -5.00 37.09 5.52
N LEU A 219 -5.64 35.99 5.92
CA LEU A 219 -5.62 34.74 5.17
C LEU A 219 -6.61 34.84 4.00
N ALA A 220 -6.11 34.78 2.77
CA ALA A 220 -6.95 34.66 1.58
C ALA A 220 -7.47 33.21 1.46
N MET A 221 -8.57 32.92 2.14
CA MET A 221 -9.22 31.62 2.12
C MET A 221 -10.08 31.47 0.87
N ILE A 222 -9.85 30.40 0.11
CA ILE A 222 -10.63 30.06 -1.08
C ILE A 222 -11.47 28.82 -0.76
N PRO A 223 -12.78 28.80 -1.08
CA PRO A 223 -13.56 27.57 -1.01
C PRO A 223 -12.89 26.44 -1.79
N TRP A 224 -12.76 25.26 -1.19
CA TRP A 224 -11.93 24.20 -1.76
C TRP A 224 -12.38 23.75 -3.17
N ARG A 225 -13.69 23.77 -3.45
CA ARG A 225 -14.25 23.40 -4.76
C ARG A 225 -13.81 24.36 -5.85
N ASP A 226 -13.85 25.66 -5.56
CA ASP A 226 -13.45 26.72 -6.49
C ASP A 226 -11.94 26.63 -6.76
N ALA A 227 -11.15 26.44 -5.71
CA ALA A 227 -9.70 26.28 -5.81
C ALA A 227 -9.33 25.04 -6.64
N VAL A 228 -9.90 23.86 -6.33
CA VAL A 228 -9.63 22.62 -7.08
C VAL A 228 -10.09 22.73 -8.53
N THR A 229 -11.24 23.36 -8.81
CA THR A 229 -11.71 23.57 -10.18
C THR A 229 -10.72 24.42 -10.99
N LYS A 230 -10.22 25.51 -10.39
CA LYS A 230 -9.18 26.34 -11.01
C LYS A 230 -7.89 25.56 -11.25
N ILE A 231 -7.40 24.86 -10.22
CA ILE A 231 -6.18 24.03 -10.30
C ILE A 231 -6.32 22.98 -11.41
N ALA A 232 -7.47 22.31 -11.50
CA ALA A 232 -7.72 21.29 -12.52
C ALA A 232 -7.77 21.87 -13.95
N ALA A 233 -8.22 23.11 -14.12
CA ALA A 233 -8.18 23.78 -15.41
C ALA A 233 -6.75 24.13 -15.84
N GLU A 234 -5.95 24.67 -14.92
CA GLU A 234 -4.62 25.24 -15.19
C GLU A 234 -3.50 24.18 -15.21
N HIS A 235 -3.66 23.07 -14.46
CA HIS A 235 -2.61 22.07 -14.27
C HIS A 235 -3.01 20.70 -14.82
N ARG A 236 -2.01 19.94 -15.27
CA ARG A 236 -2.18 18.59 -15.81
C ARG A 236 -1.58 17.49 -14.94
N LEU A 237 -0.76 17.87 -13.97
CA LEU A 237 -0.15 16.97 -13.00
C LEU A 237 -0.38 17.56 -11.61
N VAL A 238 -1.16 16.87 -10.78
CA VAL A 238 -1.53 17.35 -9.44
C VAL A 238 -1.20 16.26 -8.43
N LEU A 239 -0.39 16.60 -7.42
CA LEU A 239 0.00 15.71 -6.34
C LEU A 239 -0.68 16.15 -5.05
N ILE A 240 -1.38 15.24 -4.39
CA ILE A 240 -2.14 15.50 -3.17
C ILE A 240 -1.57 14.66 -2.05
N MET A 241 -1.18 15.33 -0.96
CA MET A 241 -0.61 14.71 0.22
C MET A 241 -1.71 14.04 1.06
N GLU A 242 -1.43 12.85 1.57
CA GLU A 242 -2.21 12.16 2.58
C GLU A 242 -1.35 11.73 3.77
N ALA A 243 -1.91 11.85 4.97
CA ALA A 243 -1.30 11.29 6.16
C ALA A 243 -1.90 9.90 6.43
N HIS A 244 -1.06 8.86 6.46
CA HIS A 244 -1.49 7.46 6.58
C HIS A 244 -2.35 7.15 7.81
N THR A 245 -2.27 8.00 8.83
CA THR A 245 -2.98 7.92 10.11
C THR A 245 -4.31 8.65 10.11
N VAL A 246 -4.66 9.39 9.05
CA VAL A 246 -5.85 10.24 8.98
C VAL A 246 -6.74 9.86 7.80
N THR A 247 -7.65 8.92 8.05
CA THR A 247 -8.55 8.38 7.03
C THR A 247 -9.46 9.44 6.40
N GLU A 248 -9.81 10.51 7.12
CA GLU A 248 -10.65 11.58 6.59
C GLU A 248 -9.99 12.40 5.48
N GLY A 249 -8.66 12.45 5.41
CA GLY A 249 -7.96 13.09 4.29
C GLY A 249 -8.29 12.40 2.96
N ARG A 250 -8.48 11.08 2.97
CA ARG A 250 -8.89 10.31 1.79
C ARG A 250 -10.33 10.62 1.37
N ALA A 251 -11.22 10.92 2.32
CA ALA A 251 -12.58 11.34 1.99
C ALA A 251 -12.58 12.65 1.19
N TRP A 252 -11.69 13.60 1.49
CA TRP A 252 -11.55 14.83 0.69
C TRP A 252 -11.02 14.56 -0.70
N ILE A 253 -9.95 13.76 -0.83
CA ILE A 253 -9.42 13.37 -2.15
C ILE A 253 -10.53 12.75 -3.00
N GLU A 254 -11.35 11.85 -2.43
CA GLU A 254 -12.50 11.26 -3.13
C GLU A 254 -13.43 12.34 -3.71
N GLN A 255 -13.78 13.38 -2.94
CA GLN A 255 -14.66 14.45 -3.40
C GLN A 255 -14.04 15.32 -4.51
N THR A 256 -12.70 15.36 -4.63
CA THR A 256 -12.03 16.10 -5.71
C THR A 256 -12.10 15.38 -7.06
N LEU A 257 -12.30 14.06 -7.08
CA LEU A 257 -12.16 13.25 -8.29
C LEU A 257 -13.15 13.64 -9.39
N GLU A 258 -14.38 14.02 -9.05
CA GLU A 258 -15.38 14.48 -10.03
C GLU A 258 -14.93 15.77 -10.72
N LEU A 259 -14.36 16.72 -9.96
CA LEU A 259 -13.84 17.99 -10.48
C LEU A 259 -12.66 17.74 -11.43
N PHE A 260 -11.73 16.89 -11.03
CA PHE A 260 -10.62 16.48 -11.88
C PHE A 260 -11.12 15.77 -13.14
N ARG A 261 -12.10 14.87 -13.02
CA ARG A 261 -12.63 14.15 -14.18
C ARG A 261 -13.28 15.10 -15.18
N ALA A 262 -14.06 16.06 -14.70
CA ALA A 262 -14.69 17.10 -15.51
C ALA A 262 -13.66 17.96 -16.25
N ALA A 263 -12.50 18.21 -15.64
CA ALA A 263 -11.36 18.91 -16.26
C ALA A 263 -10.51 18.03 -17.19
N GLY A 264 -10.94 16.80 -17.49
CA GLY A 264 -10.26 15.89 -18.42
C GLY A 264 -9.15 15.05 -17.80
N PHE A 265 -9.01 15.01 -16.47
CA PHE A 265 -8.12 14.04 -15.84
C PHE A 265 -8.60 12.63 -16.11
N SER A 266 -7.65 11.76 -16.45
CA SER A 266 -7.93 10.37 -16.85
C SER A 266 -7.14 9.35 -16.05
N HIS A 267 -6.15 9.79 -15.27
CA HIS A 267 -5.30 8.90 -14.48
C HIS A 267 -5.34 9.28 -13.01
N TYR A 268 -5.56 8.28 -12.17
CA TYR A 268 -5.46 8.39 -10.72
C TYR A 268 -4.42 7.38 -10.23
N TYR A 269 -3.34 7.88 -9.66
CA TYR A 269 -2.28 7.04 -9.11
C TYR A 269 -2.17 7.27 -7.61
N ALA A 270 -2.01 6.20 -6.83
CA ALA A 270 -1.89 6.32 -5.39
C ALA A 270 -0.76 5.46 -4.83
N GLU A 271 -0.09 6.00 -3.81
CA GLU A 271 0.81 5.23 -2.96
C GLU A 271 0.09 4.01 -2.37
N ALA A 272 0.86 2.98 -2.02
CA ALA A 272 0.40 1.72 -1.48
C ALA A 272 -0.47 0.82 -2.38
N ILE A 273 -1.00 1.30 -3.52
CA ILE A 273 -1.58 0.40 -4.52
C ILE A 273 -0.45 -0.43 -5.12
N THR A 274 -0.56 -1.75 -5.02
CA THR A 274 0.45 -2.70 -5.54
C THR A 274 -0.12 -3.64 -6.59
N GLU A 275 -1.45 -3.76 -6.63
CA GLU A 275 -2.14 -4.54 -7.64
C GLU A 275 -2.08 -3.87 -9.01
N PRO A 276 -1.90 -4.64 -10.10
CA PRO A 276 -1.98 -4.11 -11.46
C PRO A 276 -3.34 -3.43 -11.72
N GLY A 277 -3.31 -2.19 -12.22
CA GLY A 277 -4.50 -1.39 -12.51
C GLY A 277 -5.52 -2.08 -13.41
N SER A 278 -5.07 -2.86 -14.40
CA SER A 278 -5.94 -3.65 -15.28
C SER A 278 -6.74 -4.71 -14.52
N THR A 279 -6.12 -5.38 -13.55
CA THR A 279 -6.80 -6.36 -12.69
C THR A 279 -7.84 -5.68 -11.81
N LEU A 280 -7.46 -4.55 -11.20
CA LEU A 280 -8.35 -3.76 -10.37
C LEU A 280 -9.55 -3.22 -11.17
N LYS A 281 -9.31 -2.68 -12.36
CA LYS A 281 -10.34 -2.18 -13.28
C LYS A 281 -11.27 -3.28 -13.76
N SER A 282 -10.74 -4.43 -14.15
CA SER A 282 -11.55 -5.59 -14.58
C SER A 282 -12.42 -6.13 -13.45
N ARG A 283 -11.96 -6.06 -12.20
CA ARG A 283 -12.74 -6.50 -11.04
C ARG A 283 -13.75 -5.45 -10.58
N GLY A 284 -13.43 -4.16 -10.73
CA GLY A 284 -14.31 -3.04 -10.40
C GLY A 284 -14.27 -2.59 -8.93
N TYR A 285 -13.58 -3.33 -8.05
CA TYR A 285 -13.52 -3.01 -6.62
C TYR A 285 -12.17 -3.42 -5.98
N PRO A 286 -11.73 -2.70 -4.92
CA PRO A 286 -10.53 -3.04 -4.19
C PRO A 286 -10.76 -4.23 -3.26
N THR A 287 -9.68 -4.97 -3.03
CA THR A 287 -9.64 -6.08 -2.07
C THR A 287 -8.45 -5.91 -1.14
N SER A 288 -8.35 -6.81 -0.17
CA SER A 288 -7.23 -6.94 0.76
C SER A 288 -5.86 -7.10 0.06
N LYS A 289 -5.86 -7.47 -1.23
CA LYS A 289 -4.68 -7.62 -2.09
C LYS A 289 -4.34 -6.36 -2.89
N THR A 290 -5.18 -5.33 -2.88
CA THR A 290 -5.00 -4.13 -3.70
C THR A 290 -3.81 -3.29 -3.23
N GLY A 291 -3.61 -3.18 -1.91
CA GLY A 291 -2.55 -2.36 -1.33
C GLY A 291 -2.45 -2.45 0.19
N SER A 292 -1.35 -1.93 0.77
CA SER A 292 -1.12 -1.96 2.22
C SER A 292 -2.07 -1.02 2.98
N TYR A 293 -2.30 0.19 2.45
CA TYR A 293 -3.21 1.16 3.05
C TYR A 293 -4.65 1.10 2.55
N THR A 294 -4.92 0.30 1.51
CA THR A 294 -6.26 0.19 0.92
C THR A 294 -7.24 -0.60 1.79
N LEU A 295 -6.79 -1.18 2.91
CA LEU A 295 -7.68 -1.79 3.91
C LEU A 295 -8.56 -0.77 4.64
N ASP A 296 -8.20 0.50 4.59
CA ASP A 296 -9.05 1.60 5.03
C ASP A 296 -10.31 1.68 4.16
N PRO A 297 -11.52 1.61 4.75
CA PRO A 297 -12.76 1.82 4.04
C PRO A 297 -12.81 3.13 3.23
N ARG A 298 -12.24 4.24 3.73
CA ARG A 298 -12.21 5.51 3.00
C ARG A 298 -11.34 5.46 1.75
N PHE A 299 -10.20 4.78 1.82
CA PHE A 299 -9.39 4.54 0.63
C PHE A 299 -10.10 3.57 -0.34
N GLY A 300 -10.75 2.53 0.19
CA GLY A 300 -11.55 1.61 -0.62
C GLY A 300 -12.64 2.33 -1.41
N ASN A 301 -13.40 3.22 -0.76
CA ASN A 301 -14.43 4.03 -1.40
C ASN A 301 -13.87 5.00 -2.43
N LEU A 302 -12.75 5.67 -2.11
CA LEU A 302 -12.03 6.50 -3.07
C LEU A 302 -11.68 5.71 -4.33
N VAL A 303 -11.10 4.52 -4.19
CA VAL A 303 -10.73 3.68 -5.34
C VAL A 303 -11.96 3.27 -6.15
N ARG A 304 -13.06 2.89 -5.50
CA ARG A 304 -14.33 2.61 -6.19
C ARG A 304 -14.83 3.83 -6.96
N THR A 305 -14.78 5.01 -6.36
CA THR A 305 -15.17 6.27 -7.00
C THR A 305 -14.28 6.58 -8.21
N ALA A 306 -12.96 6.40 -8.10
CA ALA A 306 -12.04 6.56 -9.24
C ALA A 306 -12.37 5.60 -10.40
N LEU A 307 -12.62 4.32 -10.10
CA LEU A 307 -13.01 3.32 -11.10
C LEU A 307 -14.36 3.66 -11.76
N ARG A 308 -15.37 4.04 -10.96
CA ARG A 308 -16.71 4.44 -11.43
C ARG A 308 -16.65 5.67 -12.35
N LEU A 309 -15.79 6.63 -12.03
CA LEU A 309 -15.52 7.82 -12.86
C LEU A 309 -14.64 7.53 -14.09
N GLY A 310 -14.24 6.27 -14.28
CA GLY A 310 -13.48 5.82 -15.45
C GLY A 310 -12.04 6.32 -15.45
N PHE A 311 -11.41 6.53 -14.29
CA PHE A 311 -9.97 6.75 -14.20
C PHE A 311 -9.20 5.46 -14.50
N GLU A 312 -8.05 5.58 -15.14
CA GLU A 312 -7.00 4.57 -15.08
C GLU A 312 -6.37 4.63 -13.68
N VAL A 313 -6.67 3.62 -12.85
CA VAL A 313 -6.19 3.52 -11.48
C VAL A 313 -4.91 2.69 -11.42
N GLY A 314 -3.89 3.14 -10.70
CA GLY A 314 -2.69 2.35 -10.50
C GLY A 314 -1.84 2.77 -9.31
N GLY A 315 -0.82 1.96 -9.03
CA GLY A 315 0.23 2.27 -8.07
C GLY A 315 1.53 2.65 -8.73
N TYR A 316 2.41 3.26 -7.95
CA TYR A 316 3.77 3.65 -8.34
C TYR A 316 4.81 3.33 -7.26
N ASP A 317 4.39 2.71 -6.17
CA ASP A 317 5.20 2.54 -4.97
C ASP A 317 6.22 1.39 -5.10
N LEU A 318 7.30 1.50 -4.33
CA LEU A 318 8.37 0.52 -4.23
C LEU A 318 8.67 0.28 -2.75
N ALA A 319 8.45 -0.94 -2.28
CA ALA A 319 8.82 -1.34 -0.92
C ALA A 319 10.34 -1.52 -0.82
N ASP A 320 11.04 -0.41 -0.59
CA ASP A 320 12.48 -0.30 -0.54
C ASP A 320 12.92 0.60 0.61
N GLY A 321 13.95 0.15 1.35
CA GLY A 321 14.47 0.88 2.50
C GLY A 321 15.48 1.97 2.12
N ASP A 322 15.96 1.99 0.89
CA ASP A 322 16.83 3.05 0.37
C ASP A 322 15.96 4.22 -0.12
N PHE A 323 16.08 5.37 0.55
CA PHE A 323 15.31 6.57 0.26
C PHE A 323 15.48 7.01 -1.20
N ASP A 324 16.73 7.15 -1.66
CA ASP A 324 16.99 7.68 -2.99
C ASP A 324 16.47 6.75 -4.08
N ARG A 325 16.66 5.44 -3.94
CA ARG A 325 16.16 4.47 -4.91
C ARG A 325 14.64 4.43 -4.94
N ARG A 326 13.98 4.54 -3.78
CA ARG A 326 12.52 4.60 -3.66
C ARG A 326 11.95 5.83 -4.36
N GLU A 327 12.40 7.03 -3.99
CA GLU A 327 11.88 8.28 -4.59
C GLU A 327 12.16 8.35 -6.10
N GLU A 328 13.32 7.86 -6.55
CA GLU A 328 13.67 7.79 -7.98
C GLU A 328 12.73 6.85 -8.74
N TYR A 329 12.50 5.65 -8.22
CA TYR A 329 11.62 4.67 -8.85
C TYR A 329 10.19 5.20 -8.95
N GLN A 330 9.66 5.75 -7.87
CA GLN A 330 8.30 6.30 -7.82
C GLN A 330 8.13 7.43 -8.84
N ALA A 331 9.09 8.36 -8.91
CA ALA A 331 9.09 9.42 -9.90
C ALA A 331 9.18 8.90 -11.33
N ALA A 332 10.09 7.96 -11.62
CA ALA A 332 10.26 7.38 -12.95
C ALA A 332 9.03 6.57 -13.40
N ALA A 333 8.37 5.87 -12.47
CA ALA A 333 7.14 5.14 -12.74
C ALA A 333 6.02 6.10 -13.17
N LEU A 334 5.82 7.20 -12.43
CA LEU A 334 4.83 8.24 -12.77
C LEU A 334 5.18 8.95 -14.07
N ALA A 335 6.46 9.34 -14.26
CA ALA A 335 6.94 10.01 -15.46
C ALA A 335 6.66 9.19 -16.73
N ARG A 336 6.92 7.88 -16.70
CA ARG A 336 6.62 6.96 -17.82
C ARG A 336 5.13 6.91 -18.15
N ARG A 337 4.26 6.95 -17.14
CA ARG A 337 2.80 6.95 -17.34
C ARG A 337 2.31 8.29 -17.89
N PHE A 338 2.87 9.38 -17.36
CA PHE A 338 2.54 10.73 -17.80
C PHE A 338 2.98 10.99 -19.25
N ALA A 339 4.18 10.55 -19.62
CA ALA A 339 4.73 10.68 -20.97
C ALA A 339 4.08 9.75 -22.01
N ALA A 340 3.25 8.79 -21.60
CA ALA A 340 2.61 7.83 -22.51
C ALA A 340 1.72 8.53 -23.56
N ARG A 341 1.13 9.67 -23.21
CA ARG A 341 0.43 10.56 -24.16
C ARG A 341 0.69 12.02 -23.83
N PRO A 342 0.88 12.90 -24.83
CA PRO A 342 1.24 14.30 -24.62
C PRO A 342 0.14 15.13 -23.98
N ASP A 343 -1.11 14.66 -23.94
CA ASP A 343 -2.30 15.30 -23.34
C ASP A 343 -2.70 14.70 -21.97
N THR A 344 -1.93 13.73 -21.45
CA THR A 344 -2.21 13.09 -20.16
C THR A 344 -2.43 14.11 -19.04
N ARG A 345 -3.52 13.92 -18.30
CA ARG A 345 -3.85 14.63 -17.07
C ARG A 345 -3.97 13.62 -15.92
N MET A 346 -3.17 13.82 -14.88
CA MET A 346 -2.91 12.85 -13.82
C MET A 346 -3.01 13.50 -12.44
N VAL A 347 -3.81 12.87 -11.58
CA VAL A 347 -3.84 13.16 -10.14
C VAL A 347 -3.11 12.04 -9.41
N VAL A 348 -2.24 12.41 -8.48
CA VAL A 348 -1.39 11.50 -7.72
C VAL A 348 -1.66 11.72 -6.23
N HIS A 349 -1.90 10.64 -5.50
CA HIS A 349 -2.09 10.60 -4.06
C HIS A 349 -0.82 10.03 -3.41
N ALA A 350 -0.16 10.81 -2.56
CA ALA A 350 1.14 10.46 -1.97
C ALA A 350 1.23 10.80 -0.48
N GLY A 351 2.02 10.04 0.28
CA GLY A 351 2.28 10.26 1.69
C GLY A 351 3.26 11.40 1.96
N HIS A 352 2.92 12.30 2.89
CA HIS A 352 3.84 13.29 3.48
C HIS A 352 4.79 13.97 2.44
N GLY A 353 6.10 13.83 2.63
CA GLY A 353 7.13 14.58 1.90
C GLY A 353 7.19 14.31 0.40
N HIS A 354 6.54 13.26 -0.10
CA HIS A 354 6.51 12.95 -1.54
C HIS A 354 6.01 14.09 -2.41
N VAL A 355 5.25 15.04 -1.85
CA VAL A 355 4.73 16.20 -2.57
C VAL A 355 5.68 17.42 -2.59
N PHE A 356 6.84 17.36 -1.93
CA PHE A 356 7.79 18.48 -1.92
C PHE A 356 8.50 18.63 -3.26
N LYS A 357 8.41 19.83 -3.84
CA LYS A 357 9.02 20.20 -5.13
C LYS A 357 10.47 20.67 -5.01
N HIS A 358 10.92 20.92 -3.79
CA HIS A 358 12.27 21.38 -3.46
C HIS A 358 12.98 20.38 -2.55
N GLU A 359 14.29 20.56 -2.38
CA GLU A 359 15.06 19.75 -1.44
C GLU A 359 14.53 19.92 -0.01
N VAL A 360 14.48 18.79 0.70
CA VAL A 360 14.29 18.79 2.15
C VAL A 360 15.66 18.70 2.81
N ARG A 361 15.95 19.65 3.70
CA ARG A 361 17.24 19.77 4.39
C ARG A 361 17.59 18.45 5.09
N ARG A 362 18.82 17.99 4.91
CA ARG A 362 19.37 16.73 5.49
C ARG A 362 18.68 15.44 5.01
N VAL A 363 17.75 15.53 4.05
CA VAL A 363 17.06 14.36 3.46
C VAL A 363 17.35 14.27 1.97
N GLY A 364 17.12 15.33 1.21
CA GLY A 364 17.32 15.38 -0.24
C GLY A 364 16.02 15.63 -1.02
N ARG A 365 16.00 15.25 -2.29
CA ARG A 365 14.85 15.45 -3.18
C ARG A 365 13.84 14.32 -3.05
N TYR A 366 12.59 14.67 -2.77
CA TYR A 366 11.46 13.76 -2.81
C TYR A 366 10.92 13.56 -4.23
N MET A 367 9.96 12.64 -4.37
CA MET A 367 9.33 12.21 -5.60
C MET A 367 8.84 13.36 -6.47
N ALA A 368 8.12 14.36 -5.93
CA ALA A 368 7.59 15.47 -6.74
C ALA A 368 8.71 16.27 -7.43
N ALA A 369 9.79 16.61 -6.72
CA ALA A 369 10.94 17.30 -7.27
C ALA A 369 11.63 16.49 -8.40
N ARG A 370 11.75 15.17 -8.22
CA ARG A 370 12.33 14.27 -9.23
C ARG A 370 11.42 14.10 -10.44
N LEU A 371 10.12 13.93 -10.20
CA LEU A 371 9.10 13.83 -11.24
C LEU A 371 9.06 15.08 -12.12
N TRP A 372 9.17 16.26 -11.50
CA TRP A 372 9.29 17.51 -12.24
C TRP A 372 10.52 17.50 -13.14
N ALA A 373 11.70 17.16 -12.59
CA ALA A 373 12.93 17.10 -13.38
C ALA A 373 12.86 16.11 -14.56
N MET A 374 12.17 14.97 -14.39
CA MET A 374 12.02 13.95 -15.43
C MET A 374 11.01 14.32 -16.52
N THR A 375 9.93 15.02 -16.16
CA THR A 375 8.82 15.31 -17.09
C THR A 375 8.92 16.69 -17.74
N GLY A 376 9.69 17.60 -17.12
CA GLY A 376 9.69 19.02 -17.50
C GLY A 376 8.37 19.75 -17.19
N VAL A 377 7.40 19.08 -16.58
CA VAL A 377 6.10 19.65 -16.19
C VAL A 377 6.08 19.80 -14.68
N GLU A 378 5.90 21.02 -14.22
CA GLU A 378 5.79 21.29 -12.79
C GLU A 378 4.50 20.68 -12.23
N PRO A 379 4.58 19.78 -11.23
CA PRO A 379 3.39 19.29 -10.54
C PRO A 379 2.81 20.38 -9.66
N PHE A 380 1.48 20.53 -9.65
CA PHE A 380 0.81 21.33 -8.61
C PHE A 380 0.68 20.49 -7.34
N THR A 381 1.26 20.93 -6.22
CA THR A 381 1.28 20.12 -4.99
C THR A 381 0.40 20.68 -3.89
N ILE A 382 -0.44 19.81 -3.33
CA ILE A 382 -1.45 20.14 -2.33
C ILE A 382 -1.12 19.39 -1.04
N TRP A 383 -0.97 20.13 0.06
CA TRP A 383 -0.79 19.57 1.39
C TRP A 383 -2.10 19.59 2.19
N GLN A 384 -2.57 18.43 2.65
CA GLN A 384 -3.74 18.35 3.55
C GLN A 384 -3.30 18.43 5.00
N MET A 385 -3.79 19.42 5.75
CA MET A 385 -3.50 19.50 7.18
C MET A 385 -4.36 18.50 7.94
N SER A 386 -3.73 17.57 8.66
CA SER A 386 -4.45 16.42 9.22
C SER A 386 -4.29 16.22 10.74
N GLU A 387 -3.35 16.91 11.39
CA GLU A 387 -3.06 16.72 12.81
C GLU A 387 -2.83 18.06 13.53
N VAL A 388 -3.35 18.17 14.75
CA VAL A 388 -2.92 19.18 15.73
C VAL A 388 -1.74 18.59 16.47
N ARG A 389 -0.51 19.02 16.18
CA ARG A 389 0.58 18.75 17.14
C ARG A 389 0.39 19.65 18.36
N PRO A 390 0.84 19.22 19.55
CA PRO A 390 0.74 20.04 20.76
C PRO A 390 1.44 21.41 20.65
N ASP A 391 2.37 21.59 19.72
CA ASP A 391 3.16 22.82 19.55
C ASP A 391 3.48 23.15 18.07
N ASP A 392 2.53 22.97 17.15
CA ASP A 392 2.73 23.33 15.74
C ASP A 392 1.97 24.58 15.30
N GLY A 393 2.47 25.19 14.22
CA GLY A 393 1.80 26.31 13.55
C GLY A 393 0.37 26.00 13.06
N TYR A 394 -0.10 24.75 13.15
CA TYR A 394 -1.46 24.37 12.80
C TYR A 394 -2.48 24.81 13.85
N GLY A 395 -2.19 24.65 15.15
CA GLY A 395 -3.09 25.13 16.21
C GLY A 395 -3.35 26.64 16.10
N ASP A 396 -2.31 27.42 15.82
CA ASP A 396 -2.41 28.85 15.53
C ASP A 396 -3.19 29.15 14.25
N LEU A 397 -2.90 28.43 13.17
CA LEU A 397 -3.60 28.59 11.89
C LEU A 397 -5.09 28.28 12.02
N ALA A 398 -5.45 27.19 12.71
CA ALA A 398 -6.82 26.78 12.97
C ALA A 398 -7.58 27.84 13.79
N ARG A 399 -6.94 28.42 14.82
CA ARG A 399 -7.51 29.53 15.60
C ARG A 399 -7.73 30.79 14.75
N ARG A 400 -6.79 31.12 13.86
CA ARG A 400 -6.88 32.28 12.96
C ARG A 400 -7.97 32.12 11.90
N ILE A 401 -8.15 30.91 11.37
CA ILE A 401 -9.21 30.59 10.40
C ILE A 401 -10.59 30.62 11.06
N GLY A 402 -10.67 30.16 12.32
CA GLY A 402 -11.93 30.07 13.05
C GLY A 402 -12.80 28.89 12.57
N PRO A 403 -14.08 28.84 12.98
CA PRO A 403 -14.96 27.75 12.61
C PRO A 403 -15.30 27.80 11.10
N ILE A 404 -15.10 26.68 10.41
CA ILE A 404 -15.50 26.48 9.01
C ILE A 404 -16.33 25.21 8.89
N ALA A 405 -17.34 25.22 8.02
CA ALA A 405 -18.22 24.06 7.80
C ALA A 405 -17.69 23.11 6.71
N GLU A 406 -17.02 23.65 5.70
CA GLU A 406 -16.34 22.90 4.64
C GLU A 406 -14.84 23.24 4.62
N PRO A 407 -13.99 22.37 4.03
CA PRO A 407 -12.58 22.67 3.84
C PRO A 407 -12.33 23.97 3.07
N VAL A 408 -11.24 24.64 3.38
CA VAL A 408 -10.78 25.82 2.64
C VAL A 408 -9.34 25.63 2.18
N MET A 409 -8.93 26.37 1.15
CA MET A 409 -7.58 26.32 0.61
C MET A 409 -6.88 27.66 0.72
N LEU A 410 -5.58 27.59 1.03
CA LEU A 410 -4.64 28.69 0.87
C LEU A 410 -3.76 28.36 -0.34
N ALA A 411 -3.90 29.11 -1.43
CA ALA A 411 -3.22 28.86 -2.70
C ALA A 411 -2.81 30.19 -3.39
N PRO A 412 -1.52 30.62 -3.31
CA PRO A 412 -0.44 30.00 -2.54
C PRO A 412 -0.63 30.18 -1.02
N PRO A 413 -0.03 29.32 -0.18
CA PRO A 413 0.01 29.56 1.26
C PRO A 413 0.86 30.79 1.57
N PRO A 414 0.45 31.66 2.52
CA PRO A 414 1.29 32.77 2.96
C PRO A 414 2.66 32.28 3.42
N ARG A 415 3.72 33.05 3.12
CA ARG A 415 5.11 32.66 3.41
C ARG A 415 5.31 32.24 4.87
N GLY A 416 4.83 33.03 5.83
CA GLY A 416 4.95 32.72 7.26
C GLY A 416 4.19 31.46 7.68
N VAL A 417 3.10 31.11 6.99
CA VAL A 417 2.41 29.82 7.20
C VAL A 417 3.28 28.68 6.66
N SER A 418 3.80 28.81 5.43
CA SER A 418 4.67 27.79 4.86
C SER A 418 5.95 27.57 5.66
N GLU A 419 6.58 28.63 6.18
CA GLU A 419 7.82 28.54 6.98
C GLU A 419 7.58 27.82 8.31
N ARG A 420 6.43 28.06 8.96
CA ARG A 420 6.06 27.37 10.21
C ARG A 420 5.67 25.91 9.99
N LEU A 421 4.99 25.59 8.89
CA LEU A 421 4.51 24.23 8.62
C LEU A 421 5.58 23.31 8.04
N PHE A 422 6.55 23.85 7.30
CA PHE A 422 7.52 23.08 6.52
C PHE A 422 8.96 23.54 6.77
N LEU A 423 9.35 23.61 8.05
CA LEU A 423 10.68 24.08 8.50
C LEU A 423 11.85 23.38 7.81
N GLU A 424 11.65 22.12 7.43
CA GLU A 424 12.62 21.26 6.78
C GLU A 424 12.83 21.58 5.29
N SER A 425 11.92 22.31 4.66
CA SER A 425 12.03 22.64 3.23
C SER A 425 13.14 23.65 2.96
N SER A 426 13.85 23.51 1.84
CA SER A 426 14.87 24.47 1.42
C SER A 426 14.31 25.75 0.79
N ALA A 427 13.03 25.75 0.39
CA ALA A 427 12.35 26.88 -0.24
C ALA A 427 10.91 27.04 0.25
N HIS A 428 10.41 28.28 0.21
CA HIS A 428 9.05 28.62 0.60
C HIS A 428 8.36 29.45 -0.51
N PRO A 429 7.11 29.11 -0.89
CA PRO A 429 6.28 28.07 -0.30
C PRO A 429 6.78 26.65 -0.67
N ALA A 430 6.72 25.72 0.28
CA ALA A 430 7.20 24.35 0.09
C ALA A 430 6.26 23.50 -0.79
N VAL A 431 5.00 23.91 -0.88
CA VAL A 431 3.89 23.34 -1.66
C VAL A 431 3.04 24.46 -2.24
N ASP A 432 2.29 24.18 -3.30
CA ASP A 432 1.49 25.22 -3.99
C ASP A 432 0.18 25.57 -3.27
N ALA A 433 -0.39 24.61 -2.53
CA ALA A 433 -1.59 24.85 -1.76
C ALA A 433 -1.61 24.07 -0.45
N VAL A 434 -2.28 24.63 0.54
CA VAL A 434 -2.60 23.97 1.80
C VAL A 434 -4.12 23.88 1.94
N VAL A 435 -4.63 22.69 2.21
CA VAL A 435 -6.05 22.43 2.54
C VAL A 435 -6.18 22.40 4.05
N ILE A 436 -7.12 23.19 4.56
CA ILE A 436 -7.50 23.19 5.96
C ILE A 436 -8.89 22.57 6.07
N HIS A 437 -9.00 21.48 6.81
CA HIS A 437 -10.29 20.85 7.14
C HIS A 437 -10.96 21.57 8.32
N PRO A 438 -12.29 21.45 8.49
CA PRO A 438 -12.99 21.94 9.67
C PRO A 438 -12.24 21.60 10.96
N PRO A 439 -11.76 22.62 11.71
CA PRO A 439 -10.87 22.37 12.83
C PRO A 439 -11.65 21.76 13.98
N ARG A 440 -11.13 20.66 14.54
CA ARG A 440 -11.68 20.03 15.75
C ARG A 440 -11.07 20.71 16.97
N LEU A 441 -11.48 21.95 17.22
CA LEU A 441 -11.03 22.71 18.40
C LEU A 441 -11.76 22.19 19.66
N GLY A 442 -10.99 21.89 20.71
CA GLY A 442 -11.53 21.42 21.99
C GLY A 442 -11.55 19.90 22.13
N ARG A 443 -12.56 19.35 22.82
CA ARG A 443 -12.69 17.90 23.05
C ARG A 443 -13.20 17.24 21.77
N GLU A 444 -12.45 16.27 21.25
CA GLU A 444 -12.88 15.49 20.09
C GLU A 444 -14.22 14.80 20.37
N ALA A 445 -15.15 14.90 19.41
CA ALA A 445 -16.47 14.31 19.51
C ALA A 445 -16.36 12.79 19.76
N ALA A 446 -17.31 12.25 20.53
CA ALA A 446 -17.39 10.82 20.77
C ALA A 446 -18.00 10.05 19.60
N ASP A 447 -18.74 10.74 18.72
CA ASP A 447 -19.27 10.15 17.50
C ASP A 447 -18.16 9.92 16.44
N ARG A 448 -18.44 9.03 15.49
CA ARG A 448 -17.57 8.75 14.33
C ARG A 448 -17.95 9.63 13.13
N ARG A 449 -18.63 10.77 13.36
CA ARG A 449 -19.07 11.66 12.27
C ARG A 449 -17.85 12.25 11.57
N GLY A 450 -17.54 11.69 10.40
CA GLY A 450 -16.39 12.08 9.60
C GLY A 450 -16.64 13.27 8.67
N ALA A 451 -15.62 13.62 7.88
CA ALA A 451 -15.76 14.57 6.78
C ALA A 451 -16.83 14.09 5.78
N PHE A 452 -17.62 15.03 5.23
CA PHE A 452 -18.67 14.76 4.25
C PHE A 452 -19.75 13.76 4.72
N ALA A 453 -20.02 13.74 6.03
CA ALA A 453 -21.04 12.86 6.62
C ALA A 453 -22.46 13.13 6.13
N ASP A 454 -22.73 14.32 5.57
CA ASP A 454 -23.97 14.67 4.89
C ASP A 454 -24.24 13.81 3.64
N ARG A 455 -23.20 13.21 3.07
CA ARG A 455 -23.28 12.29 1.91
C ARG A 455 -23.37 10.82 2.33
N LEU A 456 -23.44 10.54 3.62
CA LEU A 456 -23.40 9.21 4.20
C LEU A 456 -24.65 8.92 5.01
N THR A 457 -25.06 7.67 5.02
CA THR A 457 -26.12 7.18 5.91
C THR A 457 -25.48 6.65 7.18
N ARG A 458 -25.90 7.20 8.33
CA ARG A 458 -25.54 6.66 9.63
C ARG A 458 -26.35 5.39 9.88
N VAL A 459 -25.67 4.31 10.24
CA VAL A 459 -26.28 3.03 10.60
C VAL A 459 -25.79 2.68 11.99
N SER A 460 -26.69 2.66 12.96
CA SER A 460 -26.37 2.32 14.34
C SER A 460 -26.71 0.87 14.65
N GLY A 461 -26.01 0.29 15.61
CA GLY A 461 -26.33 -1.06 16.05
C GLY A 461 -25.69 -1.44 17.38
N GLU A 462 -26.08 -2.61 17.87
CA GLU A 462 -25.62 -3.18 19.13
C GLU A 462 -25.03 -4.57 18.86
N TRP A 463 -23.77 -4.77 19.27
CA TRP A 463 -23.12 -6.06 19.31
C TRP A 463 -23.54 -6.83 20.56
N ARG A 464 -24.16 -7.99 20.33
CA ARG A 464 -24.64 -8.91 21.39
C ARG A 464 -23.92 -10.25 21.39
N GLY A 465 -22.73 -10.32 20.78
CA GLY A 465 -21.90 -11.51 20.84
C GLY A 465 -21.00 -11.53 22.06
N GLU A 466 -20.54 -12.71 22.45
CA GLU A 466 -19.69 -12.91 23.65
C GLU A 466 -18.19 -12.77 23.38
N ARG A 467 -17.80 -12.47 22.14
CA ARG A 467 -16.40 -12.44 21.69
C ARG A 467 -15.94 -11.03 21.40
N TRP A 468 -14.79 -10.68 21.96
CA TRP A 468 -14.05 -9.43 21.72
C TRP A 468 -12.54 -9.71 21.61
N PRO A 469 -11.77 -8.78 21.03
CA PRO A 469 -12.27 -7.66 20.22
C PRO A 469 -12.92 -8.18 18.93
N VAL A 470 -13.82 -7.39 18.37
CA VAL A 470 -14.57 -7.73 17.14
C VAL A 470 -14.54 -6.56 16.18
N VAL A 471 -14.46 -6.82 14.88
CA VAL A 471 -14.64 -5.82 13.83
C VAL A 471 -15.99 -6.03 13.19
N ILE A 472 -16.85 -5.01 13.23
CA ILE A 472 -18.11 -4.97 12.50
C ILE A 472 -17.86 -4.19 11.21
N ALA A 473 -18.15 -4.78 10.06
CA ALA A 473 -17.95 -4.13 8.77
C ALA A 473 -19.16 -4.28 7.86
N ALA A 474 -19.44 -3.24 7.09
CA ALA A 474 -20.40 -3.29 5.98
C ALA A 474 -19.65 -3.59 4.68
N LEU A 475 -19.92 -4.74 4.08
CA LEU A 475 -19.39 -5.11 2.76
C LEU A 475 -20.43 -4.82 1.68
N PRO A 476 -20.04 -4.37 0.47
CA PRO A 476 -20.96 -4.26 -0.65
C PRO A 476 -21.60 -5.61 -1.01
N VAL A 477 -22.88 -5.62 -1.36
CA VAL A 477 -23.55 -6.84 -1.85
C VAL A 477 -22.87 -7.33 -3.14
N GLY A 478 -22.56 -8.63 -3.19
CA GLY A 478 -21.93 -9.27 -4.35
C GLY A 478 -20.39 -9.21 -4.36
N GLU A 479 -19.76 -8.45 -3.46
CA GLU A 479 -18.32 -8.49 -3.25
C GLU A 479 -17.95 -9.56 -2.19
N PRO A 480 -16.80 -10.26 -2.33
CA PRO A 480 -16.39 -11.32 -1.39
C PRO A 480 -15.87 -10.75 -0.06
N ASP A 481 -15.63 -11.62 0.93
CA ASP A 481 -15.17 -11.21 2.27
C ASP A 481 -13.81 -10.47 2.26
N GLU A 482 -12.96 -10.73 1.27
CA GLU A 482 -11.68 -10.02 1.07
C GLU A 482 -11.84 -8.64 0.46
N ALA A 483 -13.05 -8.24 0.04
CA ALA A 483 -13.30 -6.89 -0.44
C ALA A 483 -13.14 -5.87 0.68
N ILE A 484 -12.77 -4.63 0.31
CA ILE A 484 -12.65 -3.55 1.29
C ILE A 484 -14.04 -3.11 1.76
N ALA A 485 -14.21 -2.82 3.05
CA ALA A 485 -15.53 -2.45 3.56
C ALA A 485 -15.92 -1.05 3.08
N LEU A 486 -17.22 -0.76 3.08
CA LEU A 486 -17.75 0.58 2.90
C LEU A 486 -17.48 1.46 4.13
N ASP A 487 -17.65 0.87 5.32
CA ASP A 487 -17.14 1.34 6.61
C ASP A 487 -16.98 0.15 7.55
N GLN A 488 -16.14 0.29 8.57
CA GLN A 488 -15.95 -0.71 9.61
C GLN A 488 -15.56 -0.08 10.94
N VAL A 489 -15.81 -0.80 12.03
CA VAL A 489 -15.47 -0.38 13.38
C VAL A 489 -15.05 -1.58 14.23
N MET A 490 -13.93 -1.44 14.93
CA MET A 490 -13.49 -2.35 15.96
C MET A 490 -14.18 -2.01 17.28
N LEU A 491 -14.70 -3.03 17.97
CA LEU A 491 -15.19 -2.96 19.34
C LEU A 491 -14.22 -3.69 20.26
N ARG A 492 -13.85 -3.02 21.35
CA ARG A 492 -13.02 -3.53 22.45
C ARG A 492 -13.87 -4.34 23.43
N PRO A 493 -13.24 -5.15 24.31
CA PRO A 493 -13.95 -5.85 25.37
C PRO A 493 -14.88 -4.92 26.16
N GLY A 494 -16.16 -5.28 26.22
CA GLY A 494 -17.19 -4.51 26.93
C GLY A 494 -17.89 -3.42 26.11
N GLU A 495 -17.43 -3.12 24.89
CA GLU A 495 -18.15 -2.22 23.98
C GLU A 495 -19.20 -3.02 23.17
N SER A 496 -20.43 -2.51 23.14
CA SER A 496 -21.56 -3.09 22.40
C SER A 496 -22.03 -2.17 21.28
N ASP A 497 -22.20 -0.90 21.59
CA ASP A 497 -22.80 0.06 20.66
C ASP A 497 -21.81 0.46 19.59
N PHE A 498 -22.29 0.50 18.35
CA PHE A 498 -21.50 0.90 17.22
C PHE A 498 -22.32 1.73 16.23
N GLU A 499 -21.61 2.48 15.40
CA GLU A 499 -22.19 3.15 14.25
C GLU A 499 -21.26 2.98 13.05
N LEU A 500 -21.86 2.91 11.87
CA LEU A 500 -21.19 2.91 10.57
C LEU A 500 -21.71 4.09 9.75
N TRP A 501 -20.84 4.68 8.93
CA TRP A 501 -21.17 5.80 8.05
C TRP A 501 -21.00 5.38 6.59
N LEU A 502 -22.11 4.97 5.97
CA LEU A 502 -22.09 4.25 4.70
C LEU A 502 -22.40 5.17 3.51
N PRO A 503 -21.64 5.11 2.41
CA PRO A 503 -22.03 5.74 1.17
C PRO A 503 -23.27 5.05 0.58
N PRO A 504 -23.97 5.67 -0.41
CA PRO A 504 -25.09 5.04 -1.10
C PRO A 504 -24.65 3.75 -1.81
N ALA A 505 -24.99 2.59 -1.24
CA ALA A 505 -24.74 1.26 -1.79
C ALA A 505 -25.55 0.21 -1.04
N ASP A 506 -25.85 -0.91 -1.69
CA ASP A 506 -26.37 -2.10 -1.00
C ASP A 506 -25.23 -2.79 -0.25
N TYR A 507 -25.50 -3.20 0.99
CA TYR A 507 -24.47 -3.79 1.84
C TYR A 507 -24.98 -4.95 2.68
N VAL A 508 -24.03 -5.75 3.15
CA VAL A 508 -24.25 -6.78 4.15
C VAL A 508 -23.29 -6.54 5.32
N ILE A 509 -23.84 -6.54 6.53
CA ILE A 509 -23.01 -6.47 7.74
C ILE A 509 -22.40 -7.85 8.01
N ARG A 510 -21.14 -7.84 8.43
CA ARG A 510 -20.36 -9.01 8.81
C ARG A 510 -19.50 -8.67 10.02
N ALA A 511 -19.11 -9.69 10.78
CA ALA A 511 -18.26 -9.54 11.94
C ALA A 511 -17.01 -10.43 11.85
N TRP A 512 -15.88 -9.96 12.34
CA TRP A 512 -14.63 -10.72 12.44
C TRP A 512 -14.04 -10.61 13.84
N GLY A 513 -13.70 -11.74 14.43
CA GLY A 513 -12.90 -11.81 15.65
C GLY A 513 -11.43 -12.12 15.35
N LEU A 514 -10.66 -12.39 16.41
CA LEU A 514 -9.25 -12.78 16.29
C LEU A 514 -9.06 -14.10 15.53
N ASP A 515 -10.05 -14.99 15.53
CA ASP A 515 -9.98 -16.33 14.92
C ASP A 515 -10.55 -16.40 13.51
N GLY A 516 -11.25 -15.35 13.05
CA GLY A 516 -11.78 -15.26 11.69
C GLY A 516 -13.17 -14.62 11.65
N PRO A 517 -13.90 -14.81 10.54
CA PRO A 517 -15.30 -14.41 10.43
C PRO A 517 -16.14 -15.03 11.55
N LEU A 518 -17.11 -14.28 12.06
CA LEU A 518 -18.06 -14.72 13.07
C LEU A 518 -19.43 -14.89 12.40
N ASP A 519 -20.08 -16.03 12.66
CA ASP A 519 -21.46 -16.24 12.23
C ASP A 519 -22.39 -15.33 13.05
N ILE A 520 -23.04 -14.40 12.36
CA ILE A 520 -23.97 -13.45 12.96
C ILE A 520 -25.39 -13.87 12.60
N GLY A 521 -26.04 -14.58 13.53
CA GLY A 521 -27.41 -15.02 13.35
C GLY A 521 -28.35 -13.81 13.39
N ALA A 522 -29.09 -13.58 12.30
CA ALA A 522 -30.11 -12.53 12.28
C ALA A 522 -31.36 -12.90 13.12
N ASN A 523 -31.60 -14.19 13.43
CA ASN A 523 -32.73 -14.67 14.24
C ASN A 523 -32.62 -16.18 14.62
N ALA A 524 -31.63 -16.62 15.42
CA ALA A 524 -31.63 -17.97 16.02
C ALA A 524 -30.76 -18.08 17.29
N GLY A 525 -31.22 -18.86 18.28
CA GLY A 525 -30.47 -19.54 19.36
C GLY A 525 -29.57 -18.72 20.33
N PRO A 526 -29.47 -19.08 21.62
CA PRO A 526 -28.70 -18.32 22.63
C PRO A 526 -27.17 -18.39 22.50
N THR A 527 -26.61 -19.15 21.56
CA THR A 527 -25.16 -19.43 21.46
C THR A 527 -24.47 -18.81 20.24
N GLN A 528 -25.14 -17.96 19.46
CA GLN A 528 -24.57 -17.28 18.29
C GLN A 528 -24.38 -15.77 18.51
N SER A 529 -23.34 -15.18 17.90
CA SER A 529 -23.16 -13.73 17.86
C SER A 529 -24.34 -13.05 17.17
N ARG A 530 -24.83 -11.92 17.69
CA ARG A 530 -25.98 -11.18 17.15
C ARG A 530 -25.66 -9.70 16.95
N ILE A 531 -26.27 -9.12 15.91
CA ILE A 531 -26.22 -7.68 15.63
C ILE A 531 -27.66 -7.19 15.50
N MET A 532 -28.04 -6.18 16.28
CA MET A 532 -29.28 -5.44 16.05
C MET A 532 -28.95 -4.13 15.34
N ILE A 533 -29.64 -3.84 14.24
CA ILE A 533 -29.42 -2.62 13.44
C ILE A 533 -30.62 -1.70 13.63
N SER A 534 -30.36 -0.42 13.86
CA SER A 534 -31.33 0.66 13.71
C SER A 534 -30.92 1.55 12.53
N HIS A 535 -31.90 1.87 11.69
CA HIS A 535 -31.78 2.80 10.57
C HIS A 535 -32.16 4.22 10.99
#